data_AF-A0A453QGG0-F1
#
_entry.id   AF-A0A453QGG0-F1
#
_cell.length_a   1.000
_cell.length_b   1.000
_cell.length_c   1.000
_cell.angle_alpha   90.00
_cell.angle_beta   90.00
_cell.angle_gamma   90.00
#
_symmetry.space_group_name_H-M   'P 1'
#
loop_
_entity.id
_entity.type
_entity.pdbx_description
1 polymer ?
#
loop_
_entity_poly.entity_id
_entity_poly.type
_entity_poly.pdbx_seq_one_letter_code
_entity_poly.pdbx_strand_id
1 'polypeptide(L)'
;MSATSSSFFGSNGKKKPAARNPFDSDSDDDGGMVQQRPPARASSVPTPAVEADQRGALFAGAAAAGPGPSGFASSSSAAAARGRYRNDFRDSGGVEAQSVQELEGYAAYKAEETTRRVDGCLRVAEEMRDTASKTLLQVHQQGQQIRRTHAMALDIDQDLSRVTRRTIHPLTSYSYLPNLPIELLPTLLLLLTGEY
;
A
#
# COMPACT_ATOMS: atom_id res chain seq x y z
N MET A 1 41.52 -53.68 17.78
CA MET A 1 42.75 -52.86 17.74
C MET A 1 42.35 -51.42 17.57
N SER A 2 42.88 -50.54 18.41
CA SER A 2 42.66 -49.09 18.49
C SER A 2 43.34 -48.28 17.37
N ALA A 3 43.10 -46.96 17.43
CA ALA A 3 43.87 -45.81 16.92
C ALA A 3 43.34 -45.21 15.59
N THR A 4 42.64 -44.07 15.57
CA THR A 4 42.99 -42.64 15.85
C THR A 4 43.67 -41.90 14.69
N SER A 5 42.96 -40.86 14.22
CA SER A 5 43.41 -39.50 13.85
C SER A 5 44.47 -39.28 12.76
N SER A 6 44.11 -38.50 11.74
CA SER A 6 44.74 -37.17 11.52
C SER A 6 44.03 -36.39 10.40
N SER A 7 43.81 -35.12 10.70
CA SER A 7 43.31 -34.04 9.83
C SER A 7 44.39 -33.48 8.91
N PHE A 8 43.99 -32.49 8.08
CA PHE A 8 44.76 -31.43 7.39
C PHE A 8 44.79 -31.50 5.85
N PHE A 9 43.85 -30.83 5.19
CA PHE A 9 44.10 -29.54 4.51
C PHE A 9 42.78 -28.85 4.15
N GLY A 10 42.67 -27.56 4.47
CA GLY A 10 41.53 -26.70 4.18
C GLY A 10 41.62 -26.03 2.82
N SER A 11 40.46 -25.57 2.32
CA SER A 11 40.35 -24.53 1.31
C SER A 11 39.07 -23.72 1.54
N ASN A 12 39.28 -22.42 1.73
CA ASN A 12 38.30 -21.37 2.00
C ASN A 12 37.27 -21.21 0.88
N GLY A 13 36.00 -21.51 1.16
CA GLY A 13 34.85 -20.96 0.44
C GLY A 13 34.30 -19.74 1.18
N LYS A 14 34.77 -18.54 0.84
CA LYS A 14 34.22 -17.27 1.38
C LYS A 14 32.74 -17.14 1.01
N LYS A 15 31.83 -17.44 1.95
CA LYS A 15 30.41 -17.08 1.83
C LYS A 15 30.30 -15.56 1.94
N LYS A 16 29.88 -14.90 0.87
CA LYS A 16 29.50 -13.47 0.87
C LYS A 16 28.36 -13.28 1.88
N PRO A 17 28.39 -12.26 2.76
CA PRO A 17 27.27 -11.99 3.65
C PRO A 17 26.06 -11.58 2.80
N ALA A 18 24.94 -12.26 3.01
CA ALA A 18 23.66 -11.82 2.49
C ALA A 18 23.42 -10.38 2.98
N ALA A 19 23.12 -9.47 2.06
CA ALA A 19 22.60 -8.16 2.42
C ALA A 19 21.35 -8.40 3.26
N ARG A 20 21.41 -8.08 4.56
CA ARG A 20 20.24 -8.07 5.42
C ARG A 20 19.23 -7.13 4.78
N ASN A 21 18.02 -7.63 4.54
CA ASN A 21 16.91 -6.76 4.20
C ASN A 21 16.73 -5.78 5.36
N PRO A 22 16.63 -4.47 5.09
CA PRO A 22 16.52 -3.44 6.14
C PRO A 22 15.21 -3.52 6.94
N PHE A 23 14.35 -4.49 6.65
CA PHE A 23 13.06 -4.73 7.30
C PHE A 23 13.02 -6.02 8.13
N ASP A 24 14.12 -6.78 8.20
CA ASP A 24 14.17 -8.09 8.86
C ASP A 24 14.71 -8.02 10.30
N SER A 25 14.48 -6.87 10.97
CA SER A 25 14.72 -6.75 12.41
C SER A 25 13.57 -7.41 13.16
N ASP A 26 13.74 -8.70 13.39
CA ASP A 26 13.01 -9.50 14.35
C ASP A 26 12.99 -8.77 15.72
N SER A 27 11.80 -8.43 16.18
CA SER A 27 11.54 -8.00 17.55
C SER A 27 10.52 -8.98 18.12
N ASP A 28 11.04 -10.13 18.54
CA ASP A 28 10.39 -10.97 19.54
C ASP A 28 10.34 -10.17 20.85
N ASP A 29 9.18 -9.57 21.15
CA ASP A 29 8.87 -9.09 22.50
C ASP A 29 7.81 -10.03 23.11
N ASP A 30 8.23 -10.64 24.21
CA ASP A 30 7.56 -11.69 24.96
C ASP A 30 6.34 -11.14 25.71
N GLY A 31 5.41 -12.03 26.07
CA GLY A 31 4.04 -11.71 26.43
C GLY A 31 3.82 -10.58 27.45
N GLY A 32 3.00 -9.60 27.06
CA GLY A 32 2.36 -8.63 27.95
C GLY A 32 1.24 -7.90 27.21
N MET A 33 0.03 -7.85 27.77
CA MET A 33 -1.11 -7.11 27.22
C MET A 33 -0.75 -5.65 26.93
N VAL A 34 -0.61 -5.27 25.65
CA VAL A 34 -0.44 -3.87 25.24
C VAL A 34 -1.72 -3.38 24.55
N GLN A 35 -2.44 -2.55 25.31
CA GLN A 35 -3.53 -1.68 24.88
C GLN A 35 -3.16 -1.00 23.54
N GLN A 36 -3.98 -1.19 22.52
CA GLN A 36 -3.83 -0.59 21.20
C GLN A 36 -3.80 0.95 21.30
N ARG A 37 -2.60 1.54 21.28
CA ARG A 37 -2.43 2.97 21.03
C ARG A 37 -2.32 3.18 19.51
N PRO A 38 -3.27 3.87 18.86
CA PRO A 38 -3.15 4.15 17.43
C PRO A 38 -1.94 5.08 17.18
N PRO A 39 -1.21 4.90 16.06
CA PRO A 39 -0.06 5.75 15.75
C PRO A 39 -0.51 7.20 15.56
N ALA A 40 0.23 8.14 16.17
CA ALA A 40 0.00 9.56 16.01
C ALA A 40 0.12 9.95 14.53
N ARG A 41 -1.02 10.29 13.91
CA ARG A 41 -1.10 10.69 12.50
C ARG A 41 -0.83 12.20 12.39
N ALA A 42 0.00 12.58 11.42
CA ALA A 42 0.14 13.98 11.02
C ALA A 42 -1.18 14.50 10.42
N SER A 43 -1.54 15.74 10.76
CA SER A 43 -2.86 16.37 10.61
C SER A 43 -3.36 16.58 9.16
N SER A 44 -2.64 16.14 8.12
CA SER A 44 -2.91 16.52 6.73
C SER A 44 -3.36 15.40 5.79
N VAL A 45 -3.74 14.23 6.31
CA VAL A 45 -4.25 13.12 5.50
C VAL A 45 -5.78 13.19 5.44
N PRO A 46 -6.41 13.30 4.24
CA PRO A 46 -7.85 13.22 4.14
C PRO A 46 -8.31 11.81 4.52
N THR A 47 -9.33 11.73 5.38
CA THR A 47 -9.95 10.46 5.79
C THR A 47 -10.52 9.76 4.55
N PRO A 48 -10.12 8.51 4.25
CA PRO A 48 -10.88 7.71 3.31
C PRO A 48 -12.26 7.49 3.93
N ALA A 49 -13.30 7.90 3.21
CA ALA A 49 -14.67 7.57 3.57
C ALA A 49 -14.74 6.05 3.73
N VAL A 50 -15.10 5.59 4.93
CA VAL A 50 -15.35 4.18 5.19
C VAL A 50 -16.69 3.86 4.53
N GLU A 51 -16.67 3.60 3.22
CA GLU A 51 -17.74 2.85 2.57
C GLU A 51 -17.54 1.38 2.97
N ALA A 52 -18.02 1.09 4.17
CA ALA A 52 -18.26 -0.28 4.57
C ALA A 52 -19.39 -0.83 3.69
N ASP A 53 -19.15 -2.03 3.17
CA ASP A 53 -20.16 -3.04 2.91
C ASP A 53 -20.89 -3.02 1.55
N GLN A 54 -20.20 -3.34 0.45
CA GLN A 54 -20.84 -3.94 -0.75
C GLN A 54 -20.01 -5.00 -1.49
N ARG A 55 -18.84 -5.41 -0.96
CA ARG A 55 -17.97 -6.38 -1.65
C ARG A 55 -18.41 -7.85 -1.50
N GLY A 56 -19.33 -8.14 -0.57
CA GLY A 56 -19.85 -9.50 -0.33
C GLY A 56 -20.99 -9.93 -1.25
N ALA A 57 -21.65 -9.00 -1.96
CA ALA A 57 -22.88 -9.29 -2.71
C ALA A 57 -22.66 -9.55 -4.21
N LEU A 58 -21.47 -9.26 -4.75
CA LEU A 58 -21.21 -9.35 -6.20
C LEU A 58 -21.04 -10.79 -6.72
N PHE A 59 -20.83 -11.78 -5.84
CA PHE A 59 -20.73 -13.20 -6.22
C PHE A 59 -21.89 -14.06 -5.73
N ALA A 60 -22.81 -13.49 -4.94
CA ALA A 60 -24.02 -14.17 -4.52
C ALA A 60 -25.04 -14.07 -5.67
N GLY A 61 -25.16 -15.16 -6.44
CA GLY A 61 -26.19 -15.28 -7.48
C GLY A 61 -27.55 -14.87 -6.91
N ALA A 62 -28.06 -13.74 -7.38
CA ALA A 62 -29.35 -13.22 -7.00
C ALA A 62 -30.44 -14.23 -7.40
N ALA A 63 -30.86 -15.05 -6.44
CA ALA A 63 -32.24 -15.53 -6.40
C ALA A 63 -33.09 -14.28 -6.20
N ALA A 64 -33.65 -13.78 -7.30
CA ALA A 64 -34.53 -12.62 -7.31
C ALA A 64 -35.73 -12.87 -6.39
N ALA A 65 -35.71 -12.26 -5.21
CA ALA A 65 -36.85 -12.13 -4.32
C ALA A 65 -37.04 -10.65 -3.98
N GLY A 66 -37.62 -9.90 -4.92
CA GLY A 66 -38.22 -8.60 -4.65
C GLY A 66 -39.71 -8.77 -4.37
N PRO A 67 -40.31 -8.04 -3.41
CA PRO A 67 -41.74 -8.09 -3.17
C PRO A 67 -42.47 -7.12 -4.11
N GLY A 68 -43.16 -7.64 -5.13
CA GLY A 68 -44.02 -6.88 -6.04
C GLY A 68 -44.88 -7.81 -6.91
N PRO A 69 -46.18 -7.51 -7.12
CA PRO A 69 -47.21 -8.52 -7.33
C PRO A 69 -47.33 -9.00 -8.78
N SER A 70 -47.79 -10.25 -8.92
CA SER A 70 -48.23 -10.94 -10.15
C SER A 70 -47.16 -11.23 -11.22
N GLY A 71 -46.70 -12.49 -11.26
CA GLY A 71 -46.17 -13.06 -12.52
C GLY A 71 -45.09 -14.14 -12.45
N PHE A 72 -44.42 -14.39 -11.33
CA PHE A 72 -43.21 -15.23 -11.33
C PHE A 72 -43.40 -16.69 -10.87
N ALA A 73 -44.56 -17.32 -11.07
CA ALA A 73 -44.69 -18.76 -10.77
C ALA A 73 -43.89 -19.68 -11.73
N SER A 74 -43.21 -19.12 -12.74
CA SER A 74 -42.55 -19.87 -13.82
C SER A 74 -41.02 -19.98 -13.70
N SER A 75 -40.38 -19.30 -12.74
CA SER A 75 -38.92 -19.32 -12.62
C SER A 75 -38.39 -20.54 -11.88
N SER A 76 -39.18 -21.14 -10.99
CA SER A 76 -38.81 -22.34 -10.24
C SER A 76 -38.72 -23.57 -11.14
N SER A 77 -39.63 -23.72 -12.11
CA SER A 77 -39.63 -24.84 -13.07
C SER A 77 -38.50 -24.72 -14.09
N ALA A 78 -38.20 -23.50 -14.57
CA ALA A 78 -37.08 -23.26 -15.49
C ALA A 78 -35.71 -23.37 -14.78
N ALA A 79 -35.59 -22.90 -13.54
CA ALA A 79 -34.37 -23.05 -12.75
C ALA A 79 -34.14 -24.51 -12.33
N ALA A 80 -35.21 -25.23 -11.94
CA ALA A 80 -35.16 -26.66 -11.67
C ALA A 80 -34.81 -27.48 -12.93
N ALA A 81 -35.38 -27.11 -14.08
CA ALA A 81 -35.06 -27.70 -15.38
C ALA A 81 -33.61 -27.43 -15.80
N ARG A 82 -33.02 -26.28 -15.43
CA ARG A 82 -31.60 -25.98 -15.68
C ARG A 82 -30.66 -26.64 -14.70
N GLY A 83 -31.13 -26.90 -13.47
CA GLY A 83 -30.36 -27.60 -12.44
C GLY A 83 -29.91 -28.99 -12.86
N ARG A 84 -30.67 -29.67 -13.72
CA ARG A 84 -30.32 -31.02 -14.23
C ARG A 84 -29.03 -31.05 -15.05
N TYR A 85 -28.66 -29.93 -15.66
CA TYR A 85 -27.45 -29.81 -16.49
C TYR A 85 -26.21 -29.39 -15.69
N ARG A 86 -26.35 -29.11 -14.39
CA ARG A 86 -25.26 -28.58 -13.57
C ARG A 86 -24.17 -29.61 -13.25
N ASN A 87 -24.53 -30.89 -13.24
CA ASN A 87 -23.63 -32.00 -12.93
C ASN A 87 -22.97 -32.62 -14.17
N ASP A 88 -23.07 -32.00 -15.35
CA ASP A 88 -22.43 -32.48 -16.59
C ASP A 88 -22.73 -33.95 -16.92
N PHE A 89 -23.95 -34.42 -16.62
CA PHE A 89 -24.42 -35.79 -16.80
C PHE A 89 -23.60 -36.88 -16.08
N ARG A 90 -22.79 -36.51 -15.07
CA ARG A 90 -21.98 -37.47 -14.29
C ARG A 90 -22.84 -38.54 -13.62
N ASP A 91 -24.02 -38.17 -13.16
CA ASP A 91 -24.97 -39.07 -12.49
C ASP A 91 -25.77 -39.91 -13.50
N SER A 92 -25.69 -39.58 -14.80
CA SER A 92 -26.55 -40.11 -15.87
C SER A 92 -25.81 -41.05 -16.83
N GLY A 93 -24.58 -41.46 -16.50
CA GLY A 93 -23.75 -42.30 -17.37
C GLY A 93 -22.93 -41.52 -18.41
N GLY A 94 -22.86 -40.19 -18.29
CA GLY A 94 -22.11 -39.32 -19.20
C GLY A 94 -22.90 -38.87 -20.42
N VAL A 95 -22.25 -38.03 -21.24
CA VAL A 95 -22.84 -37.36 -22.41
C VAL A 95 -23.32 -38.37 -23.46
N GLU A 96 -22.60 -39.49 -23.63
CA GLU A 96 -22.91 -40.54 -24.63
C GLU A 96 -24.22 -41.28 -24.34
N ALA A 97 -24.68 -41.27 -23.08
CA ALA A 97 -25.92 -41.93 -22.67
C ALA A 97 -27.16 -41.03 -22.85
N GLN A 98 -26.99 -39.79 -23.32
CA GLN A 98 -28.05 -38.79 -23.43
C GLN A 98 -28.66 -38.71 -24.83
N SER A 99 -29.93 -38.30 -24.89
CA SER A 99 -30.59 -38.01 -26.16
C SER A 99 -30.11 -36.69 -26.77
N VAL A 100 -30.23 -36.55 -28.09
CA VAL A 100 -29.84 -35.31 -28.81
C VAL A 100 -30.55 -34.07 -28.25
N GLN A 101 -31.82 -34.17 -27.87
CA GLN A 101 -32.58 -33.06 -27.30
C GLN A 101 -32.03 -32.61 -25.94
N GLU A 102 -31.55 -33.55 -25.11
CA GLU A 102 -30.90 -33.22 -23.84
C GLU A 102 -29.53 -32.56 -24.05
N LEU A 103 -28.79 -32.98 -25.08
CA LEU A 103 -27.51 -32.38 -25.45
C LEU A 103 -27.68 -30.95 -25.98
N GLU A 104 -28.71 -30.69 -26.79
CA GLU A 104 -29.05 -29.34 -27.25
C GLU A 104 -29.41 -28.42 -26.07
N GLY A 105 -30.22 -28.91 -25.14
CA GLY A 105 -30.57 -28.19 -23.91
C GLY A 105 -29.36 -27.89 -23.03
N TYR A 106 -28.45 -28.85 -22.90
CA TYR A 106 -27.18 -28.68 -22.17
C TYR A 106 -26.27 -27.66 -22.84
N ALA A 107 -26.13 -27.71 -24.16
CA ALA A 107 -25.32 -26.75 -24.92
C ALA A 107 -25.85 -25.32 -24.74
N ALA A 108 -27.17 -25.12 -24.84
CA ALA A 108 -27.80 -23.83 -24.58
C ALA A 108 -27.59 -23.36 -23.14
N TYR A 109 -27.75 -24.26 -22.16
CA TYR A 109 -27.51 -23.97 -20.75
C TYR A 109 -26.06 -23.55 -20.49
N LYS A 110 -25.07 -24.30 -20.99
CA LYS A 110 -23.64 -23.97 -20.82
C LYS A 110 -23.26 -22.69 -21.54
N ALA A 111 -23.80 -22.43 -22.73
CA ALA A 111 -23.58 -21.18 -23.43
C ALA A 111 -24.09 -19.98 -22.62
N GLU A 112 -25.29 -20.07 -22.05
CA GLU A 112 -25.86 -19.02 -21.21
C GLU A 112 -25.08 -18.84 -19.90
N GLU A 113 -24.73 -19.95 -19.24
CA GLU A 113 -23.93 -19.92 -18.01
C GLU A 113 -22.56 -19.25 -18.25
N THR A 114 -21.90 -19.59 -19.36
CA THR A 114 -20.63 -18.99 -19.76
C THR A 114 -20.81 -17.51 -20.09
N THR A 115 -21.86 -17.15 -20.83
CA THR A 115 -22.15 -15.75 -21.17
C THR A 115 -22.36 -14.90 -19.91
N ARG A 116 -23.11 -15.41 -18.92
CA ARG A 116 -23.30 -14.72 -17.63
C ARG A 116 -21.99 -14.54 -16.86
N ARG A 117 -21.09 -15.54 -16.89
CA ARG A 117 -19.76 -15.40 -16.26
C ARG A 117 -18.91 -14.34 -16.98
N VAL A 118 -18.89 -14.37 -18.30
CA VAL A 118 -18.14 -13.40 -19.13
C VAL A 118 -18.67 -11.98 -18.93
N ASP A 119 -19.99 -11.80 -18.84
CA ASP A 119 -20.63 -10.52 -18.53
C ASP A 119 -20.18 -9.96 -17.17
N GLY A 120 -20.11 -10.83 -16.14
CA GLY A 120 -19.55 -10.47 -14.84
C GLY A 120 -18.08 -10.02 -14.94
N CYS A 121 -17.25 -10.73 -15.70
CA CYS A 121 -15.86 -10.33 -15.94
C CYS A 121 -15.75 -8.98 -16.67
N LEU A 122 -16.60 -8.73 -17.67
CA LEU A 122 -16.64 -7.48 -18.42
C LEU A 122 -16.92 -6.30 -17.49
N ARG A 123 -17.95 -6.43 -16.64
CA ARG A 123 -18.34 -5.38 -15.69
C ARG A 123 -17.21 -5.02 -14.73
N VAL A 124 -16.51 -6.02 -14.19
CA VAL A 124 -15.35 -5.78 -13.31
C VAL A 124 -14.21 -5.10 -14.07
N ALA A 125 -13.93 -5.51 -15.31
CA ALA A 125 -12.89 -4.89 -16.13
C ALA A 125 -13.21 -3.41 -16.44
N GLU A 126 -14.47 -3.07 -16.67
CA GLU A 126 -14.92 -1.70 -16.87
C GLU A 126 -14.76 -0.84 -15.61
N GLU A 127 -15.17 -1.36 -14.45
CA GLU A 127 -14.98 -0.68 -13.17
C GLU A 127 -13.48 -0.42 -12.87
N MET A 128 -12.62 -1.40 -13.18
CA MET A 128 -11.17 -1.25 -13.04
C MET A 128 -10.63 -0.15 -13.96
N ARG A 129 -11.08 -0.10 -15.22
CA ARG A 129 -10.68 0.95 -16.18
C ARG A 129 -11.08 2.33 -15.69
N ASP A 130 -12.31 2.48 -15.20
CA ASP A 130 -12.83 3.77 -14.74
C ASP A 130 -12.11 4.23 -13.47
N THR A 131 -11.85 3.31 -12.54
CA THR A 131 -11.08 3.58 -11.33
C THR A 131 -9.63 3.94 -11.65
N ALA A 132 -8.97 3.20 -12.55
CA ALA A 132 -7.62 3.49 -12.99
C ALA A 132 -7.50 4.88 -13.63
N SER A 133 -8.51 5.27 -14.43
CA SER A 133 -8.57 6.59 -15.07
C SER A 133 -8.66 7.71 -14.03
N LYS A 134 -9.52 7.56 -13.02
CA LYS A 134 -9.61 8.51 -11.89
C LYS A 134 -8.31 8.60 -11.10
N THR A 135 -7.70 7.47 -10.79
CA THR A 135 -6.40 7.41 -10.10
C THR A 135 -5.31 8.10 -10.90
N LEU A 136 -5.25 7.92 -12.22
CA LEU A 136 -4.27 8.58 -13.08
C LEU A 136 -4.40 10.11 -13.03
N LEU A 137 -5.62 10.64 -13.05
CA LEU A 137 -5.87 12.07 -12.91
C LEU A 137 -5.42 12.60 -11.54
N GLN A 138 -5.74 11.86 -10.46
CA GLN A 138 -5.34 12.23 -9.10
C GLN A 138 -3.82 12.23 -8.95
N VAL A 139 -3.13 11.19 -9.44
CA VAL A 139 -1.66 11.10 -9.41
C VAL A 139 -1.04 12.26 -10.20
N HIS A 140 -1.60 12.59 -11.37
CA HIS A 140 -1.13 13.74 -12.14
C HIS A 140 -1.25 15.05 -11.35
N GLN A 141 -2.41 15.31 -10.74
CA GLN A 141 -2.66 16.50 -9.94
C GLN A 141 -1.72 16.59 -8.73
N GLN A 142 -1.52 15.47 -8.02
CA GLN A 142 -0.59 15.37 -6.90
C GLN A 142 0.85 15.65 -7.36
N GLY A 143 1.27 15.10 -8.50
CA GLY A 143 2.59 15.40 -9.08
C GLY A 143 2.78 16.89 -9.40
N GLN A 144 1.75 17.57 -9.89
CA GLN A 144 1.79 19.03 -10.09
C GLN A 144 1.94 19.78 -8.75
N GLN A 145 1.24 19.35 -7.71
CA GLN A 145 1.33 19.96 -6.39
C GLN A 145 2.74 19.80 -5.81
N ILE A 146 3.33 18.59 -5.88
CA ILE A 146 4.70 18.33 -5.43
C ILE A 146 5.69 19.25 -6.13
N ARG A 147 5.57 19.43 -7.45
CA ARG A 147 6.45 20.34 -8.20
C ARG A 147 6.36 21.79 -7.71
N ARG A 148 5.15 22.28 -7.44
CA ARG A 148 4.95 23.64 -6.90
C ARG A 148 5.56 23.78 -5.51
N THR A 149 5.33 22.80 -4.64
CA THR A 149 5.90 22.80 -3.29
C THR A 149 7.42 22.73 -3.33
N HIS A 150 8.00 21.93 -4.24
CA HIS A 150 9.45 21.85 -4.40
C HIS A 150 10.04 23.20 -4.84
N ALA A 151 9.43 23.87 -5.83
CA ALA A 151 9.88 25.19 -6.27
C ALA A 151 9.86 26.21 -5.11
N MET A 152 8.75 26.25 -4.36
CA MET A 152 8.63 27.12 -3.19
C MET A 152 9.70 26.82 -2.12
N ALA A 153 10.02 25.54 -1.87
CA ALA A 153 11.05 25.16 -0.92
C ALA A 153 12.45 25.63 -1.35
N LEU A 154 12.75 25.60 -2.66
CA LEU A 154 14.02 26.13 -3.19
C LEU A 154 14.10 27.65 -3.03
N ASP A 155 13.00 28.36 -3.28
CA ASP A 155 12.94 29.81 -3.09
C ASP A 155 13.22 30.17 -1.61
N ILE A 156 12.58 29.45 -0.69
CA ILE A 156 12.81 29.63 0.76
C ILE A 156 14.26 29.34 1.13
N ASP A 157 14.84 28.24 0.65
CA ASP A 157 16.24 27.87 0.94
C ASP A 157 17.22 28.95 0.44
N GLN A 158 16.96 29.50 -0.75
CA GLN A 158 17.74 30.59 -1.30
C GLN A 158 17.63 31.86 -0.44
N ASP A 159 16.42 32.21 0.02
CA ASP A 159 16.21 33.36 0.88
C ASP A 159 16.84 33.20 2.26
N LEU A 160 16.75 32.02 2.87
CA LEU A 160 17.44 31.70 4.12
C LEU A 160 18.97 31.78 3.96
N SER A 161 19.51 31.27 2.86
CA SER A 161 20.94 31.37 2.53
C SER A 161 21.38 32.83 2.38
N ARG A 162 20.55 33.66 1.75
CA ARG A 162 20.81 35.10 1.58
C ARG A 162 20.77 35.86 2.90
N VAL A 163 19.76 35.59 3.75
CA VAL A 163 19.66 36.19 5.09
C VAL A 163 20.87 35.78 5.92
N THR A 164 21.16 34.49 6.00
CA THR A 164 22.31 33.94 6.75
C THR A 164 23.64 34.57 6.34
N ARG A 165 23.90 34.72 5.03
CA ARG A 165 25.11 35.40 4.53
C ARG A 165 25.17 36.88 4.91
N ARG A 166 24.04 37.58 4.95
CA ARG A 166 24.03 39.03 5.26
C ARG A 166 24.08 39.31 6.75
N THR A 167 23.42 38.49 7.56
CA THR A 167 23.23 38.79 8.99
C THR A 167 24.19 38.01 9.86
N ILE A 168 24.43 36.72 9.59
CA ILE A 168 25.17 35.85 10.50
C ILE A 168 26.67 35.84 10.19
N HIS A 169 27.06 35.76 8.91
CA HIS A 169 28.48 35.78 8.52
C HIS A 169 29.27 37.00 9.05
N PRO A 170 28.79 38.26 8.98
CA PRO A 170 29.51 39.37 9.57
C PRO A 170 29.56 39.28 11.11
N LEU A 171 28.51 38.80 11.77
CA LEU A 171 28.50 38.60 13.22
C LEU A 171 29.53 37.56 13.67
N THR A 172 29.72 36.48 12.89
CA THR A 172 30.79 35.49 13.16
C THR A 172 32.20 36.07 12.95
N SER A 173 32.35 37.07 12.08
CA SER A 173 33.63 37.76 11.86
C SER A 173 33.96 38.75 12.98
N TYR A 174 32.95 39.33 13.66
CA TYR A 174 33.15 40.21 14.82
C TYR A 174 33.43 39.44 16.13
N SER A 175 33.02 38.18 16.23
CA SER A 175 33.36 37.30 17.37
C SER A 175 34.79 36.71 17.31
N TYR A 176 35.53 36.97 16.23
CA TYR A 176 36.98 36.75 16.14
C TYR A 176 37.70 38.10 16.21
N LEU A 177 37.69 38.76 17.38
CA LEU A 177 38.77 39.70 17.72
C LEU A 177 39.94 38.85 18.23
N PRO A 178 41.00 38.61 17.45
CA PRO A 178 42.15 37.90 17.97
C PRO A 178 42.83 38.81 19.00
N ASN A 179 42.90 38.33 20.23
CA ASN A 179 43.78 38.83 21.28
C ASN A 179 43.71 40.34 21.53
N LEU A 180 42.74 40.77 22.35
CA LEU A 180 43.07 41.86 23.25
C LEU A 180 44.20 41.33 24.16
N PRO A 181 45.39 41.96 24.19
CA PRO A 181 46.49 41.46 25.02
C PRO A 181 46.01 41.42 26.48
N ILE A 182 46.22 40.28 27.15
CA ILE A 182 45.82 40.06 28.55
C ILE A 182 46.38 41.16 29.47
N GLU A 183 47.46 41.82 29.05
CA GLU A 183 48.08 43.01 29.66
C GLU A 183 47.13 44.23 29.81
N LEU A 184 46.09 44.38 28.98
CA LEU A 184 45.15 45.52 29.02
C LEU A 184 43.85 45.24 29.81
N LEU A 185 43.64 44.00 30.23
CA LEU A 185 42.50 43.57 31.03
C LEU A 185 42.43 44.28 32.42
N PRO A 186 43.55 44.43 33.17
CA PRO A 186 43.49 45.13 34.45
C PRO A 186 43.24 46.64 34.30
N THR A 187 43.72 47.27 33.22
CA THR A 187 43.51 48.70 32.95
C THR A 187 42.06 49.01 32.61
N LEU A 188 41.40 48.12 31.86
CA LEU A 188 39.98 48.27 31.53
C LEU A 188 39.08 48.01 32.75
N LEU A 189 39.48 47.07 33.62
CA LEU A 189 38.77 46.78 34.88
C LEU A 189 38.83 47.99 35.82
N LEU A 190 39.99 48.64 35.96
CA LEU A 190 40.18 49.86 36.75
C LEU A 190 39.32 51.05 36.25
N LEU A 191 39.18 51.19 34.93
CA LEU A 191 38.34 52.21 34.31
C LEU A 191 36.84 51.96 34.52
N LEU A 192 36.43 50.69 34.67
CA LEU A 192 35.04 50.30 34.92
C LEU A 192 34.68 50.30 36.41
N THR A 193 35.63 50.06 37.32
CA THR A 193 35.39 50.06 38.76
C THR A 193 35.61 51.43 39.42
N GLY A 194 36.20 52.40 38.73
CA GLY A 194 36.17 53.81 39.12
C GLY A 194 36.76 54.10 40.51
N GLU A 195 37.78 53.37 40.95
CA GLU A 195 38.58 53.74 42.11
C GLU A 195 39.96 54.23 41.62
N TYR A 196 40.17 55.54 41.76
CA TYR A 196 41.46 56.22 41.63
C TYR A 196 42.11 56.37 43.01
#